data_AF-A0A2T0RQQ5-F1
#
_entry.id   AF-A0A2T0RQQ5-F1
#
_cell.length_a   1.000
_cell.length_b   1.000
_cell.length_c   1.000
_cell.angle_alpha   90.00
_cell.angle_beta   90.00
_cell.angle_gamma   90.00
#
_symmetry.space_group_name_H-M   'P 1'
#
loop_
_entity.id
_entity.type
_entity.pdbx_description
1 polymer ?
#
loop_
_entity_poly.entity_id
_entity_poly.type
_entity_poly.pdbx_seq_one_letter_code
_entity_poly.pdbx_strand_id
1 'polypeptide(L)'
;MRDREHILRLMEWLNGARMLYNYIWIGGLFYDLPVGFEERCREFVTYLRPKLTELQQLVIENEIFVKRTANVGVLPLPVAINYGCTGPVLRGSGLRYDLRRVDGYSVYTELEFDIPIGKGTMGAVGDCWDRNQVRVQECYESLRIVEQCLDQLLGDYRRTRDYDPQAVVPKKIRPKAMNFYARAESAKGELGFFFRTNGKSDVPVPFLLFPQPVGYWRDQ
;
A
#
# COMPACT_ATOMS: atom_id res chain seq x y z
N MET A 1 -12.17 3.84 14.23
CA MET A 1 -13.31 4.09 13.30
C MET A 1 -13.40 5.56 12.89
N ARG A 2 -13.23 6.50 13.83
CA ARG A 2 -13.24 7.95 13.56
C ARG A 2 -12.16 8.40 12.55
N ASP A 3 -10.94 7.88 12.65
CA ASP A 3 -9.84 8.29 11.75
C ASP A 3 -10.04 7.78 10.32
N ARG A 4 -10.59 6.56 10.19
CA ARG A 4 -11.01 6.00 8.90
C ARG A 4 -12.05 6.89 8.23
N GLU A 5 -13.00 7.42 8.99
CA GLU A 5 -14.04 8.32 8.45
C GLU A 5 -13.44 9.58 7.82
N HIS A 6 -12.36 10.11 8.40
CA HIS A 6 -11.66 11.27 7.84
C HIS A 6 -11.07 10.95 6.46
N ILE A 7 -10.42 9.78 6.31
CA ILE A 7 -9.90 9.32 5.02
C ILE A 7 -11.04 9.13 4.01
N LEU A 8 -12.16 8.52 4.44
CA LEU A 8 -13.31 8.30 3.55
C LEU A 8 -13.89 9.63 3.04
N ARG A 9 -13.94 10.66 3.87
CA ARG A 9 -14.40 12.00 3.45
C ARG A 9 -13.45 12.66 2.44
N LEU A 10 -12.13 12.50 2.63
CA LEU A 10 -11.15 12.98 1.65
C LEU A 10 -11.32 12.26 0.31
N MET A 11 -11.51 10.93 0.34
CA MET A 11 -11.73 10.15 -0.88
C MET A 11 -13.07 10.47 -1.56
N GLU A 12 -14.12 10.70 -0.78
CA GLU A 12 -15.43 11.14 -1.27
C GLU A 12 -15.34 12.52 -1.95
N TRP A 13 -14.55 13.44 -1.40
CA TRP A 13 -14.31 14.73 -2.04
C TRP A 13 -13.53 14.60 -3.35
N LEU A 14 -12.61 13.63 -3.43
CA LEU A 14 -11.78 13.37 -4.60
C LEU A 14 -12.56 12.77 -5.78
N ASN A 15 -13.40 11.77 -5.55
CA ASN A 15 -14.03 10.99 -6.63
C ASN A 15 -15.55 10.81 -6.48
N GLY A 16 -16.18 11.38 -5.46
CA GLY A 16 -17.61 11.29 -5.20
C GLY A 16 -18.07 9.97 -4.57
N ALA A 17 -17.16 9.01 -4.34
CA ALA A 17 -17.48 7.71 -3.78
C ALA A 17 -16.67 7.42 -2.51
N ARG A 18 -17.24 6.60 -1.62
CA ARG A 18 -16.63 6.28 -0.32
C ARG A 18 -15.81 5.00 -0.33
N MET A 19 -16.04 4.07 -1.26
CA MET A 19 -15.32 2.79 -1.31
C MET A 19 -14.89 2.39 -2.73
N LEU A 20 -15.79 2.50 -3.70
CA LEU A 20 -15.52 2.15 -5.09
C LEU A 20 -15.08 3.42 -5.84
N TYR A 21 -13.80 3.74 -5.72
CA TYR A 21 -13.28 5.03 -6.17
C TYR A 21 -13.17 5.17 -7.69
N ASN A 22 -12.93 4.08 -8.41
CA ASN A 22 -12.72 4.05 -9.87
C ASN A 22 -11.88 5.24 -10.41
N TYR A 23 -10.85 5.63 -9.65
CA TYR A 23 -10.12 6.88 -9.86
C TYR A 23 -8.83 6.69 -10.65
N ILE A 24 -8.15 5.55 -10.43
CA ILE A 24 -6.93 5.18 -11.14
C ILE A 24 -7.32 4.41 -12.40
N TRP A 25 -6.97 4.94 -13.56
CA TRP A 25 -7.27 4.36 -14.86
C TRP A 25 -5.99 3.96 -15.60
N ILE A 26 -6.15 3.13 -16.63
CA ILE A 26 -5.04 2.82 -17.54
C ILE A 26 -4.69 4.12 -18.27
N GLY A 27 -3.49 4.64 -17.98
CA GLY A 27 -3.01 5.88 -18.56
C GLY A 27 -3.02 7.10 -17.65
N GLY A 28 -3.42 6.96 -16.39
CA GLY A 28 -3.31 8.04 -15.41
C GLY A 28 -4.47 8.08 -14.44
N LEU A 29 -4.99 9.28 -14.21
CA LEU A 29 -6.08 9.53 -13.28
C LEU A 29 -7.35 9.89 -14.05
N PHE A 30 -8.52 9.56 -13.49
CA PHE A 30 -9.80 9.89 -14.12
C PHE A 30 -10.11 11.39 -14.04
N TYR A 31 -9.86 12.01 -12.87
CA TYR A 31 -9.98 13.45 -12.66
C TYR A 31 -8.74 13.97 -11.94
N ASP A 32 -8.48 15.27 -12.05
CA ASP A 32 -7.45 15.92 -11.25
C ASP A 32 -7.98 16.19 -9.82
N LEU A 33 -7.09 16.48 -8.87
CA LEU A 33 -7.47 16.70 -7.46
C LEU A 33 -8.38 17.94 -7.31
N PRO A 34 -9.29 18.02 -6.31
CA PRO A 34 -10.03 19.26 -6.07
C PRO A 34 -9.12 20.40 -5.58
N VAL A 35 -9.57 21.65 -5.67
CA VAL A 35 -8.78 22.81 -5.21
C VAL A 35 -8.66 22.79 -3.69
N GLY A 36 -7.44 22.92 -3.16
CA GLY A 36 -7.15 22.91 -1.73
C GLY A 36 -7.14 21.50 -1.12
N PHE A 37 -7.08 20.46 -1.95
CA PHE A 37 -6.97 19.07 -1.47
C PHE A 37 -5.66 18.83 -0.73
N GLU A 38 -4.58 19.43 -1.21
CA GLU A 38 -3.22 19.30 -0.70
C GLU A 38 -3.12 19.83 0.75
N GLU A 39 -3.76 20.97 1.02
CA GLU A 39 -3.84 21.57 2.36
C GLU A 39 -4.62 20.68 3.32
N ARG A 40 -5.78 20.17 2.90
CA ARG A 40 -6.59 19.24 3.70
C ARG A 40 -5.88 17.92 3.98
N CYS A 41 -5.14 17.40 3.02
CA CYS A 41 -4.29 16.23 3.24
C CYS A 41 -3.19 16.51 4.25
N ARG A 42 -2.54 17.68 4.22
CA ARG A 42 -1.53 18.06 5.21
C ARG A 42 -2.12 18.21 6.62
N GLU A 43 -3.30 18.81 6.74
CA GLU A 43 -4.05 18.87 8.01
C GLU A 43 -4.33 17.46 8.55
N PHE A 44 -4.76 16.53 7.68
CA PHE A 44 -5.02 15.15 8.06
C PHE A 44 -3.77 14.41 8.54
N VAL A 45 -2.65 14.57 7.85
CA VAL A 45 -1.38 13.94 8.28
C VAL A 45 -0.96 14.45 9.66
N THR A 46 -1.02 15.77 9.87
CA THR A 46 -0.70 16.41 11.15
C THR A 46 -1.62 15.92 12.27
N TYR A 47 -2.90 15.69 11.97
CA TYR A 47 -3.88 15.13 12.90
C TYR A 47 -3.62 13.66 13.23
N LEU A 48 -3.25 12.84 12.25
CA LEU A 48 -3.14 11.38 12.40
C LEU A 48 -1.85 10.98 13.13
N ARG A 49 -0.75 11.70 12.93
CA ARG A 49 0.56 11.39 13.53
C ARG A 49 0.53 11.22 15.06
N PRO A 50 0.02 12.17 15.87
CA PRO A 50 -0.05 11.98 17.32
C PRO A 50 -1.01 10.86 17.73
N LYS A 51 -2.06 10.62 16.94
CA LYS A 51 -3.04 9.55 17.21
C LYS A 51 -2.47 8.16 16.97
N LEU A 52 -1.59 8.00 15.97
CA LEU A 52 -0.86 6.75 15.79
C LEU A 52 0.04 6.48 16.99
N THR A 53 0.70 7.50 17.54
CA THR A 53 1.53 7.34 18.74
C THR A 53 0.71 6.94 19.95
N GLU A 54 -0.44 7.59 20.16
CA GLU A 54 -1.39 7.21 21.22
C GLU A 54 -1.86 5.75 21.05
N LEU A 55 -2.23 5.34 19.83
CA LEU A 55 -2.65 3.96 19.55
C LEU A 55 -1.52 2.94 19.76
N GLN A 56 -0.29 3.29 19.38
CA GLN A 56 0.88 2.44 19.61
C GLN A 56 1.09 2.21 21.11
N GLN A 57 1.07 3.29 21.90
CA GLN A 57 1.24 3.21 23.36
C GLN A 57 0.11 2.42 24.04
N LEU A 58 -1.13 2.64 23.63
CA LEU A 58 -2.30 1.99 24.25
C LEU A 58 -2.44 0.51 23.90
N VAL A 59 -2.01 0.11 22.69
CA VAL A 59 -2.25 -1.24 22.17
C VAL A 59 -0.96 -2.05 22.03
N ILE A 60 0.03 -1.55 21.31
CA ILE A 60 1.22 -2.33 20.95
C ILE A 60 2.16 -2.50 22.14
N GLU A 61 2.32 -1.45 22.93
CA GLU A 61 3.17 -1.40 24.13
C GLU A 61 2.45 -1.93 25.37
N ASN A 62 1.17 -2.26 25.25
CA ASN A 62 0.38 -2.80 26.36
C ASN A 62 0.87 -4.20 26.75
N GLU A 63 1.16 -4.40 28.03
CA GLU A 63 1.66 -5.67 28.57
C GLU A 63 0.73 -6.86 28.26
N ILE A 64 -0.59 -6.65 28.30
CA ILE A 64 -1.57 -7.70 28.00
C ILE A 64 -1.49 -8.11 26.53
N PHE A 65 -1.29 -7.12 25.63
CA PHE A 65 -1.16 -7.37 24.21
C PHE A 65 0.16 -8.10 23.90
N VAL A 66 1.26 -7.66 24.50
CA VAL A 66 2.57 -8.31 24.37
C VAL A 66 2.49 -9.75 24.86
N LYS A 67 1.97 -10.01 26.07
CA LYS A 67 1.81 -11.38 26.61
C LYS A 67 0.97 -12.31 25.70
N ARG A 68 0.02 -11.75 24.96
CA ARG A 68 -0.86 -12.52 24.06
C ARG A 68 -0.30 -12.74 22.66
N THR A 69 0.69 -11.96 22.24
CA THR A 69 1.16 -11.94 20.84
C THR A 69 2.64 -12.26 20.69
N ALA A 70 3.45 -11.97 21.71
CA ALA A 70 4.86 -12.34 21.75
C ALA A 70 5.02 -13.85 21.76
N ASN A 71 5.94 -14.38 20.95
CA ASN A 71 6.21 -15.81 20.79
C ASN A 71 5.02 -16.65 20.28
N VAL A 72 3.93 -16.03 19.81
CA VAL A 72 2.77 -16.72 19.23
C VAL A 72 2.88 -16.70 17.71
N GLY A 73 2.67 -17.85 17.07
CA GLY A 73 2.66 -17.98 15.62
C GLY A 73 4.01 -17.63 14.97
N VAL A 74 5.12 -18.02 15.61
CA VAL A 74 6.46 -17.77 15.07
C VAL A 74 6.60 -18.43 13.70
N LEU A 75 6.85 -17.62 12.68
CA LEU A 75 7.07 -18.08 11.31
C LEU A 75 8.55 -17.87 10.93
N PRO A 76 9.38 -18.94 10.93
CA PRO A 76 10.76 -18.85 10.51
C PRO A 76 10.88 -18.41 9.05
N LEU A 77 11.90 -17.61 8.73
CA LEU A 77 12.14 -17.11 7.39
C LEU A 77 12.15 -18.17 6.27
N PRO A 78 12.85 -19.31 6.37
CA PRO A 78 12.85 -20.31 5.29
C PRO A 78 11.45 -20.91 5.06
N VAL A 79 10.66 -21.02 6.13
CA VAL A 79 9.28 -21.48 6.04
C VAL A 79 8.44 -20.40 5.34
N ALA A 80 8.56 -19.14 5.73
CA ALA A 80 7.83 -18.03 5.08
C ALA A 80 8.09 -17.98 3.56
N ILE A 81 9.34 -18.18 3.13
CA ILE A 81 9.72 -18.21 1.71
C ILE A 81 9.13 -19.43 1.00
N ASN A 82 9.26 -20.62 1.58
CA ASN A 82 8.74 -21.86 0.98
C ASN A 82 7.21 -21.85 0.84
N TYR A 83 6.52 -21.21 1.78
CA TYR A 83 5.06 -21.02 1.75
C TYR A 83 4.61 -19.85 0.85
N GLY A 84 5.54 -19.12 0.23
CA GLY A 84 5.22 -17.99 -0.65
C GLY A 84 4.55 -16.82 0.08
N CYS A 85 4.84 -16.64 1.37
CA CYS A 85 4.31 -15.53 2.14
C CYS A 85 4.92 -14.20 1.65
N THR A 86 4.12 -13.14 1.57
CA THR A 86 4.55 -11.81 1.09
C THR A 86 4.10 -10.69 2.04
N GLY A 87 4.62 -9.48 1.80
CA GLY A 87 4.30 -8.27 2.55
C GLY A 87 4.63 -8.30 4.04
N PRO A 88 3.72 -7.88 4.93
CA PRO A 88 4.03 -7.70 6.36
C PRO A 88 4.31 -9.04 7.06
N VAL A 89 3.84 -10.16 6.52
CA VAL A 89 4.15 -11.49 7.06
C VAL A 89 5.61 -11.85 6.81
N LEU A 90 6.08 -11.68 5.56
CA LEU A 90 7.46 -11.95 5.18
C LEU A 90 8.44 -10.99 5.86
N ARG A 91 8.06 -9.70 5.94
CA ARG A 91 8.84 -8.66 6.63
C ARG A 91 8.87 -8.88 8.15
N GLY A 92 7.79 -9.39 8.75
CA GLY A 92 7.76 -9.80 10.15
C GLY A 92 8.75 -10.92 10.45
N SER A 93 8.99 -11.84 9.51
CA SER A 93 10.01 -12.90 9.61
C SER A 93 11.46 -12.41 9.38
N GLY A 94 11.68 -11.09 9.24
CA GLY A 94 13.01 -10.48 9.18
C GLY A 94 13.58 -10.25 7.78
N LEU A 95 12.83 -10.53 6.71
CA LEU A 95 13.29 -10.28 5.34
C LEU A 95 12.87 -8.89 4.84
N ARG A 96 13.86 -8.09 4.45
CA ARG A 96 13.64 -6.78 3.84
C ARG A 96 13.27 -6.92 2.36
N TYR A 97 12.05 -7.34 2.09
CA TYR A 97 11.51 -7.50 0.74
C TYR A 97 10.23 -6.67 0.57
N ASP A 98 10.24 -5.73 -0.38
CA ASP A 98 9.13 -4.86 -0.70
C ASP A 98 9.17 -4.48 -2.19
N LEU A 99 8.09 -4.75 -2.94
CA LEU A 99 8.05 -4.54 -4.39
C LEU A 99 8.20 -3.07 -4.77
N ARG A 100 7.84 -2.14 -3.89
CA ARG A 100 7.99 -0.69 -4.16
C ARG A 100 9.44 -0.27 -4.31
N ARG A 101 10.39 -1.01 -3.71
CA ARG A 101 11.83 -0.81 -3.87
C ARG A 101 12.47 -1.78 -4.86
N VAL A 102 12.02 -3.03 -4.88
CA VAL A 102 12.61 -4.08 -5.74
C VAL A 102 12.28 -3.84 -7.21
N ASP A 103 11.01 -3.65 -7.54
CA ASP A 103 10.57 -3.42 -8.92
C ASP A 103 10.53 -1.93 -9.26
N GLY A 104 10.43 -1.06 -8.25
CA GLY A 104 10.50 0.40 -8.43
C GLY A 104 9.42 0.95 -9.35
N TYR A 105 8.16 0.56 -9.15
CA TYR A 105 7.06 1.05 -9.98
C TYR A 105 6.58 2.44 -9.57
N SER A 106 5.96 3.17 -10.51
CA SER A 106 5.47 4.55 -10.30
C SER A 106 6.60 5.47 -9.79
N VAL A 107 6.27 6.42 -8.91
CA VAL A 107 7.22 7.39 -8.33
C VAL A 107 7.93 6.88 -7.07
N TYR A 108 7.74 5.62 -6.65
CA TYR A 108 8.30 5.11 -5.39
C TYR A 108 9.84 5.08 -5.36
N THR A 109 10.50 5.07 -6.51
CA THR A 109 11.96 5.16 -6.62
C THR A 109 12.50 6.52 -6.22
N GLU A 110 11.71 7.58 -6.38
CA GLU A 110 12.10 8.97 -6.08
C GLU A 110 11.79 9.37 -4.64
N LEU A 111 11.06 8.51 -3.90
CA LEU A 111 10.63 8.78 -2.54
C LEU A 111 11.55 8.14 -1.50
N GLU A 112 11.72 8.81 -0.36
CA GLU A 112 12.49 8.33 0.78
C GLU A 112 11.57 7.70 1.84
N PHE A 113 11.66 6.39 1.97
CA PHE A 113 10.97 5.62 3.01
C PHE A 113 11.77 4.36 3.34
N ASP A 114 11.62 3.92 4.57
CA ASP A 114 12.25 2.71 5.09
C ASP A 114 11.31 1.50 5.01
N ILE A 115 11.89 0.31 4.89
CA ILE A 115 11.12 -0.94 4.91
C ILE A 115 11.22 -1.53 6.32
N PRO A 116 10.14 -1.47 7.13
CA PRO A 116 10.14 -2.05 8.45
C PRO A 116 10.24 -3.57 8.39
N ILE A 117 11.03 -4.14 9.29
CA ILE A 117 11.23 -5.58 9.45
C ILE A 117 11.04 -5.97 10.91
N GLY A 118 10.63 -7.22 11.15
CA GLY A 118 10.61 -7.80 12.48
C GLY A 118 12.02 -7.87 13.05
N LYS A 119 12.18 -7.42 14.30
CA LYS A 119 13.47 -7.38 15.01
C LYS A 119 13.47 -8.28 16.24
N GLY A 120 12.33 -8.88 16.61
CA GLY A 120 12.20 -9.69 17.82
C GLY A 120 12.40 -8.87 19.10
N THR A 121 11.94 -7.62 19.15
CA THR A 121 12.19 -6.75 20.32
C THR A 121 11.45 -7.18 21.58
N MET A 122 10.28 -7.81 21.44
CA MET A 122 9.47 -8.28 22.58
C MET A 122 9.28 -9.82 22.60
N GLY A 123 9.77 -10.53 21.58
CA GLY A 123 9.56 -11.96 21.37
C GLY A 123 10.47 -12.50 20.29
N ALA A 124 10.14 -13.67 19.72
CA ALA A 124 10.88 -14.25 18.61
C ALA A 124 10.60 -13.55 17.27
N VAL A 125 11.61 -13.45 16.41
CA VAL A 125 11.44 -12.90 15.05
C VAL A 125 10.40 -13.72 14.28
N GLY A 126 9.45 -13.04 13.64
CA GLY A 126 8.36 -13.69 12.89
C GLY A 126 7.14 -14.06 13.73
N ASP A 127 7.07 -13.63 14.99
CA ASP A 127 5.87 -13.80 15.81
C ASP A 127 4.71 -12.87 15.39
N CYS A 128 3.56 -13.04 16.03
CA CYS A 128 2.39 -12.18 15.82
C CYS A 128 2.63 -10.74 16.24
N TRP A 129 3.49 -10.48 17.23
CA TRP A 129 3.80 -9.14 17.69
C TRP A 129 4.61 -8.36 16.66
N ASP A 130 5.70 -8.93 16.13
CA ASP A 130 6.55 -8.34 15.09
C ASP A 130 5.74 -8.03 13.83
N ARG A 131 4.80 -8.91 13.45
CA ARG A 131 3.89 -8.65 12.30
C ARG A 131 2.95 -7.47 12.53
N ASN A 132 2.49 -7.24 13.76
CA ASN A 132 1.69 -6.06 14.09
C ASN A 132 2.57 -4.81 14.14
N GLN A 133 3.77 -4.92 14.70
CA GLN A 133 4.71 -3.80 14.79
C GLN A 133 5.14 -3.32 13.39
N VAL A 134 5.43 -4.24 12.46
CA VAL A 134 5.70 -3.90 11.06
C VAL A 134 4.56 -3.08 10.48
N ARG A 135 3.30 -3.49 10.67
CA ARG A 135 2.13 -2.73 10.15
C ARG A 135 2.02 -1.34 10.74
N VAL A 136 2.32 -1.16 12.02
CA VAL A 136 2.30 0.16 12.66
C VAL A 136 3.40 1.04 12.10
N GLN A 137 4.62 0.51 11.94
CA GLN A 137 5.72 1.24 11.30
C GLN A 137 5.40 1.57 9.84
N GLU A 138 4.75 0.68 9.09
CA GLU A 138 4.28 0.97 7.73
C GLU A 138 3.29 2.14 7.69
N CYS A 139 2.47 2.35 8.73
CA CYS A 139 1.61 3.52 8.82
C CYS A 139 2.42 4.81 8.93
N TYR A 140 3.49 4.82 9.73
CA TYR A 140 4.39 5.99 9.84
C TYR A 140 5.12 6.27 8.52
N GLU A 141 5.65 5.23 7.86
CA GLU A 141 6.28 5.39 6.55
C GLU A 141 5.28 5.82 5.46
N SER A 142 4.03 5.36 5.54
CA SER A 142 2.97 5.82 4.64
C SER A 142 2.66 7.32 4.83
N LEU A 143 2.65 7.82 6.08
CA LEU A 143 2.51 9.25 6.33
C LEU A 143 3.69 10.04 5.78
N ARG A 144 4.92 9.55 5.97
CA ARG A 144 6.15 10.17 5.44
C ARG A 144 6.13 10.25 3.91
N ILE A 145 5.67 9.19 3.24
CA ILE A 145 5.47 9.17 1.78
C ILE A 145 4.46 10.25 1.36
N VAL A 146 3.32 10.34 2.06
CA VAL A 146 2.30 11.35 1.75
C VAL A 146 2.84 12.77 1.96
N GLU A 147 3.59 13.03 3.02
CA GLU A 147 4.23 14.34 3.27
C GLU A 147 5.13 14.75 2.10
N GLN A 148 6.01 13.85 1.63
CA GLN A 148 6.89 14.11 0.49
C GLN A 148 6.13 14.36 -0.81
N CYS A 149 5.09 13.55 -1.09
CA CYS A 149 4.24 13.78 -2.25
C CYS A 149 3.55 15.14 -2.19
N LEU A 150 3.10 15.57 -1.01
CA LEU A 150 2.48 16.89 -0.83
C LEU A 150 3.48 18.04 -1.01
N ASP A 151 4.71 17.89 -0.50
CA ASP A 151 5.77 18.88 -0.70
C ASP A 151 6.10 19.04 -2.19
N GLN A 152 6.22 17.93 -2.92
CA GLN A 152 6.46 17.92 -4.36
C GLN A 152 5.29 18.53 -5.17
N LEU A 153 4.05 18.23 -4.80
CA LEU A 153 2.84 18.78 -5.45
C LEU A 153 2.65 20.27 -5.17
N LEU A 154 3.16 20.80 -4.06
CA LEU A 154 3.11 22.23 -3.75
C LEU A 154 4.30 23.00 -4.35
N GLY A 155 5.41 22.31 -4.64
CA GLY A 155 6.62 22.85 -5.24
C GLY A 155 6.70 22.59 -6.74
N ASP A 156 7.61 21.69 -7.13
CA ASP A 156 8.04 21.47 -8.53
C ASP A 156 6.92 20.96 -9.45
N TYR A 157 5.98 20.18 -8.90
CA TYR A 157 4.86 19.60 -9.64
C TYR A 157 3.54 20.32 -9.35
N ARG A 158 3.61 21.63 -9.12
CA ARG A 158 2.41 22.45 -8.87
C ARG A 158 1.42 22.33 -10.02
N ARG A 159 0.20 21.98 -9.65
CA ARG A 159 -0.91 21.78 -10.59
C ARG A 159 -1.25 23.07 -11.34
N THR A 160 -1.25 22.97 -12.67
CA THR A 160 -1.68 24.03 -13.58
C THR A 160 -3.08 23.75 -14.10
N ARG A 161 -3.82 24.80 -14.49
CA ARG A 161 -5.19 24.65 -15.02
C ARG A 161 -5.24 23.86 -16.32
N ASP A 162 -4.12 23.79 -17.03
CA ASP A 162 -3.98 23.10 -18.32
C ASP A 162 -3.55 21.63 -18.19
N TYR A 163 -3.41 21.11 -16.97
CA TYR A 163 -3.05 19.71 -16.75
C TYR A 163 -4.25 18.80 -17.04
N ASP A 164 -4.12 17.96 -18.06
CA ASP A 164 -5.09 16.90 -18.37
C ASP A 164 -4.55 15.53 -17.92
N PRO A 165 -5.13 14.93 -16.87
CA PRO A 165 -4.69 13.63 -16.35
C PRO A 165 -4.97 12.45 -17.30
N GLN A 166 -5.80 12.64 -18.34
CA GLN A 166 -6.15 11.61 -19.33
C GLN A 166 -5.35 11.75 -20.63
N ALA A 167 -4.53 12.81 -20.78
CA ALA A 167 -3.87 13.12 -22.05
C ALA A 167 -2.82 12.07 -22.49
N VAL A 168 -2.28 11.30 -21.55
CA VAL A 168 -1.18 10.36 -21.80
C VAL A 168 -1.61 9.20 -22.69
N VAL A 169 -2.88 8.79 -22.64
CA VAL A 169 -3.35 7.56 -23.27
C VAL A 169 -4.59 7.78 -24.14
N PRO A 170 -4.62 7.25 -25.38
CA PRO A 170 -5.80 7.31 -26.22
C PRO A 170 -7.00 6.60 -25.59
N LYS A 171 -8.21 7.13 -25.82
CA LYS A 171 -9.48 6.55 -25.33
C LYS A 171 -9.69 5.07 -25.70
N LYS A 172 -9.03 4.58 -26.74
CA LYS A 172 -9.09 3.20 -27.18
C LYS A 172 -7.69 2.66 -27.47
N ILE A 173 -7.27 1.66 -26.70
CA ILE A 173 -6.00 0.95 -26.88
C ILE A 173 -6.30 -0.45 -27.41
N ARG A 174 -5.55 -0.87 -28.44
CA ARG A 174 -5.49 -2.27 -28.85
C ARG A 174 -4.13 -2.82 -28.46
N PRO A 175 -4.02 -3.55 -27.35
CA PRO A 175 -2.74 -4.11 -26.95
C PRO A 175 -2.27 -5.16 -27.97
N LYS A 176 -0.97 -5.17 -28.26
CA LYS A 176 -0.34 -6.22 -29.10
C LYS A 176 -0.55 -7.58 -28.45
N ALA A 177 -0.48 -8.66 -29.24
CA ALA A 177 -0.61 -10.00 -28.71
C ALA A 177 0.58 -10.33 -27.79
N MET A 178 0.33 -10.45 -26.49
CA MET A 178 1.35 -10.74 -25.49
C MET A 178 0.75 -11.33 -24.22
N ASN A 179 1.59 -12.01 -23.45
CA ASN A 179 1.33 -12.35 -22.06
C ASN A 179 2.09 -11.34 -21.20
N PHE A 180 1.41 -10.71 -20.26
CA PHE A 180 1.98 -9.69 -19.39
C PHE A 180 1.60 -9.96 -17.94
N TYR A 181 2.60 -9.89 -17.05
CA TYR A 181 2.40 -10.00 -15.62
C TYR A 181 2.85 -8.70 -14.97
N ALA A 182 1.94 -8.06 -14.23
CA ALA A 182 2.25 -6.91 -13.40
C ALA A 182 1.98 -7.25 -11.95
N ARG A 183 2.87 -6.81 -11.06
CA ARG A 183 2.71 -6.99 -9.62
C ARG A 183 2.86 -5.64 -8.91
N ALA A 184 2.16 -5.50 -7.79
CA ALA A 184 2.21 -4.34 -6.92
C ALA A 184 2.16 -4.77 -5.46
N GLU A 185 2.71 -3.96 -4.56
CA GLU A 185 2.61 -4.20 -3.12
C GLU A 185 1.27 -3.65 -2.61
N SER A 186 0.41 -4.54 -2.11
CA SER A 186 -0.78 -4.17 -1.35
C SER A 186 -0.50 -4.19 0.16
N ALA A 187 -1.35 -3.58 0.98
CA ALA A 187 -1.24 -3.63 2.45
C ALA A 187 -1.34 -5.06 3.05
N LYS A 188 -1.68 -6.05 2.22
CA LYS A 188 -1.71 -7.47 2.57
C LYS A 188 -0.51 -8.26 2.03
N GLY A 189 0.27 -7.70 1.12
CA GLY A 189 1.35 -8.37 0.39
C GLY A 189 1.24 -8.19 -1.12
N GLU A 190 1.94 -9.06 -1.85
CA GLU A 190 2.03 -9.00 -3.31
C GLU A 190 0.67 -9.23 -3.97
N LEU A 191 0.30 -8.33 -4.88
CA LEU A 191 -0.87 -8.47 -5.73
C LEU A 191 -0.42 -8.54 -7.19
N GLY A 192 -0.69 -9.67 -7.83
CA GLY A 192 -0.37 -9.93 -9.23
C GLY A 192 -1.59 -9.86 -10.14
N PHE A 193 -1.41 -9.27 -11.32
CA PHE A 193 -2.36 -9.31 -12.42
C PHE A 193 -1.68 -9.92 -13.64
N PHE A 194 -2.31 -10.95 -14.20
CA PHE A 194 -1.87 -11.54 -15.45
C PHE A 194 -2.84 -11.19 -16.56
N PHE A 195 -2.32 -10.60 -17.61
CA PHE A 195 -3.07 -10.21 -18.79
C PHE A 195 -2.62 -11.05 -19.96
N ARG A 196 -3.59 -11.57 -20.70
CA ARG A 196 -3.37 -12.20 -22.00
C ARG A 196 -4.11 -11.44 -23.08
N THR A 197 -3.40 -11.05 -24.11
CA THR A 197 -3.94 -10.30 -25.26
C THR A 197 -3.70 -11.07 -26.54
N ASN A 198 -4.73 -11.11 -27.40
CA ASN A 198 -4.65 -11.81 -28.69
C ASN A 198 -4.41 -10.84 -29.87
N GLY A 199 -4.21 -9.54 -29.60
CA GLY A 199 -4.01 -8.50 -30.62
C GLY A 199 -5.24 -8.13 -31.47
N LYS A 200 -6.33 -8.90 -31.36
CA LYS A 200 -7.57 -8.72 -32.14
C LYS A 200 -8.67 -7.96 -31.38
N SER A 201 -8.64 -8.00 -30.05
CA SER A 201 -9.62 -7.40 -29.15
C SER A 201 -9.01 -6.19 -28.44
N ASP A 202 -9.84 -5.17 -28.20
CA ASP A 202 -9.56 -4.04 -27.31
C ASP A 202 -9.71 -4.43 -25.83
N VAL A 203 -10.46 -5.48 -25.53
CA VAL A 203 -10.57 -6.04 -24.17
C VAL A 203 -9.53 -7.15 -23.99
N PRO A 204 -8.53 -6.99 -23.11
CA PRO A 204 -7.64 -8.07 -22.70
C PRO A 204 -8.44 -9.13 -21.93
N VAL A 205 -7.99 -10.39 -21.91
CA VAL A 205 -8.55 -11.41 -21.02
C VAL A 205 -7.76 -11.36 -19.71
N PRO A 206 -8.30 -10.75 -18.63
CA PRO A 206 -7.59 -10.72 -17.36
C PRO A 206 -7.73 -12.07 -16.65
N PHE A 207 -6.62 -12.55 -16.10
CA PHE A 207 -6.62 -13.57 -15.07
C PHE A 207 -6.07 -12.95 -13.79
N LEU A 208 -6.89 -12.91 -12.75
CA LEU A 208 -6.47 -12.47 -11.44
C LEU A 208 -5.67 -13.62 -10.80
N LEU A 209 -4.34 -13.50 -10.84
CA LEU A 209 -3.44 -14.42 -10.16
C LEU A 209 -3.10 -13.81 -8.80
N PHE A 210 -3.91 -14.14 -7.79
CA PHE A 210 -3.46 -13.98 -6.41
C PHE A 210 -2.30 -14.94 -6.17
N PRO A 211 -1.07 -14.49 -5.83
CA PRO A 211 -0.28 -15.32 -4.94
C PRO A 211 -1.15 -15.50 -3.70
N GLN A 212 -1.45 -16.77 -3.37
CA GLN A 212 -2.37 -17.24 -2.32
C GLN A 212 -2.65 -16.18 -1.25
N PRO A 213 -3.91 -15.71 -1.07
CA PRO A 213 -4.18 -14.66 -0.10
C PRO A 213 -3.70 -15.11 1.28
N VAL A 214 -2.92 -14.27 1.96
CA VAL A 214 -2.43 -14.49 3.34
C VAL A 214 -3.57 -14.88 4.31
N GLY A 215 -4.82 -14.55 3.98
CA GLY A 215 -6.01 -14.95 4.73
C GLY A 215 -6.41 -16.43 4.63
N TYR A 216 -5.96 -17.17 3.61
CA TYR A 216 -6.30 -18.59 3.44
C TYR A 216 -5.61 -19.50 4.47
N TRP A 217 -4.54 -19.01 5.10
CA TRP A 217 -3.74 -19.72 6.09
C TRP A 217 -4.19 -19.50 7.54
N ARG A 218 -5.28 -18.74 7.79
CA ARG A 218 -5.78 -18.51 9.16
C ARG A 218 -6.64 -19.65 9.71
N ASP A 219 -7.05 -20.60 8.86
CA ASP A 219 -7.99 -21.67 9.20
C ASP A 219 -7.41 -23.09 9.02
N GLN A 220 -6.08 -23.27 9.02
CA GLN A 220 -5.42 -24.59 9.06
C GLN A 220 -4.54 -24.73 10.30
#